data_AF-A0A3D4Q9B8-F1
#
_entry.id   AF-A0A3D4Q9B8-F1
#
_cell.length_a   1.000
_cell.length_b   1.000
_cell.length_c   1.000
_cell.angle_alpha   90.00
_cell.angle_beta   90.00
_cell.angle_gamma   90.00
#
_symmetry.space_group_name_H-M   'P 1'
#
loop_
_entity.id
_entity.type
_entity.pdbx_description
1 polymer ?
#
loop_
_entity_poly.entity_id
_entity_poly.type
_entity_poly.pdbx_seq_one_letter_code
_entity_poly.pdbx_strand_id
1 'polypeptide(L)' 'YGNVYLGIIIFLAMIGNLVVSGIFGFLVPLTLEKLHADPALASSIFVTTATDVLEFFIFLGLASLFLPYLE' A
#
# COMPACT_ATOMS: atom_id res chain seq x y z
N TYR A 1 -3.48 -26.91 6.80
CA TYR A 1 -2.22 -26.50 6.15
C TYR A 1 -2.52 -26.13 4.71
N GLY A 2 -2.27 -24.89 4.30
CA GLY A 2 -2.45 -24.48 2.89
C GLY A 2 -3.85 -23.98 2.53
N ASN A 3 -4.31 -22.88 3.16
CA ASN A 3 -5.48 -22.18 2.65
C ASN A 3 -5.05 -21.44 1.37
N VAL A 4 -5.38 -22.03 0.20
CA VAL A 4 -5.06 -21.48 -1.13
C VAL A 4 -5.59 -20.05 -1.27
N TYR A 5 -6.72 -19.73 -0.66
CA TYR A 5 -7.29 -18.39 -0.65
C TYR A 5 -6.40 -17.39 0.08
N LEU A 6 -5.77 -17.78 1.21
CA LEU A 6 -4.82 -16.92 1.90
C LEU A 6 -3.59 -16.60 1.03
N GLY A 7 -3.09 -17.58 0.29
CA GLY A 7 -2.01 -17.38 -0.68
C GLY A 7 -2.40 -16.42 -1.81
N ILE A 8 -3.61 -16.56 -2.35
CA ILE A 8 -4.15 -15.67 -3.39
C ILE A 8 -4.34 -14.24 -2.85
N ILE A 9 -4.84 -14.09 -1.62
CA ILE A 9 -5.01 -12.78 -0.97
C ILE A 9 -3.65 -12.07 -0.85
N ILE A 10 -2.63 -12.75 -0.32
CA ILE A 10 -1.29 -12.17 -0.17
C ILE A 10 -0.68 -11.83 -1.54
N PHE A 11 -0.84 -12.70 -2.53
CA PHE A 11 -0.35 -12.44 -3.88
C PHE A 11 -0.99 -11.19 -4.51
N LEU A 12 -2.32 -11.07 -4.45
CA LEU A 12 -3.03 -9.89 -4.94
C LEU A 12 -2.67 -8.63 -4.14
N ALA A 13 -2.53 -8.75 -2.82
CA ALA A 13 -2.13 -7.65 -1.96
C ALA A 13 -0.72 -7.13 -2.32
N MET A 14 0.22 -8.04 -2.59
CA MET A 14 1.59 -7.69 -3.01
C MET A 14 1.62 -6.98 -4.37
N ILE A 15 0.85 -7.43 -5.35
CA ILE A 15 0.73 -6.73 -6.63
C ILE A 15 0.15 -5.33 -6.42
N GLY A 16 -0.92 -5.22 -5.63
CA GLY A 16 -1.51 -3.93 -5.29
C GLY A 16 -0.52 -2.99 -4.60
N ASN A 17 0.26 -3.52 -3.64
CA ASN A 17 1.31 -2.78 -2.95
C ASN A 17 2.34 -2.23 -3.93
N LEU A 18 2.88 -3.05 -4.84
CA LEU A 18 3.89 -2.60 -5.80
C LEU A 18 3.37 -1.48 -6.72
N VAL A 19 2.11 -1.56 -7.16
CA VAL A 19 1.47 -0.50 -7.97
C VAL A 19 1.35 0.79 -7.17
N VAL A 20 0.84 0.71 -5.95
CA VAL A 20 0.68 1.88 -5.08
C VAL A 20 2.02 2.49 -4.70
N SER A 21 3.00 1.66 -4.31
CA SER A 21 4.36 2.08 -3.98
C SER A 21 5.02 2.84 -5.15
N GLY A 22 4.86 2.34 -6.38
CA GLY A 22 5.34 3.03 -7.58
C GLY A 22 4.69 4.40 -7.80
N ILE A 23 3.39 4.53 -7.53
CA ILE A 23 2.66 5.81 -7.65
C ILE A 23 3.09 6.78 -6.55
N PHE A 24 3.05 6.33 -5.29
CA PHE A 24 3.36 7.19 -4.14
C PHE A 24 4.83 7.60 -4.08
N GLY A 25 5.73 6.77 -4.62
CA GLY A 25 7.16 7.09 -4.73
C GLY A 25 7.46 8.37 -5.51
N PHE A 26 6.62 8.74 -6.49
CA PHE A 26 6.75 10.02 -7.19
C PHE A 26 5.71 11.06 -6.74
N LEU A 27 4.49 10.63 -6.40
CA LEU A 27 3.38 11.53 -6.14
C LEU A 27 3.58 12.33 -4.84
N VAL A 28 4.15 11.70 -3.80
CA VAL A 28 4.43 12.32 -2.50
C VAL A 28 5.50 13.43 -2.58
N PRO A 29 6.69 13.21 -3.17
CA PRO A 29 7.67 14.29 -3.31
C PRO A 29 7.14 15.45 -4.17
N LEU A 30 6.37 15.16 -5.24
CA LEU A 30 5.74 16.18 -6.08
C LEU A 30 4.67 17.00 -5.34
N THR A 31 3.86 16.38 -4.47
CA THR A 31 2.87 17.13 -3.67
C THR A 31 3.54 17.94 -2.58
N LEU A 32 4.59 17.45 -1.95
CA LEU A 32 5.38 18.20 -0.97
C LEU A 32 6.04 19.42 -1.60
N GLU A 33 6.63 19.28 -2.79
CA GLU A 33 7.22 20.38 -3.55
C GLU A 33 6.18 21.46 -3.87
N LYS A 34 4.97 21.07 -4.31
CA LYS A 34 3.86 22.01 -4.55
C LYS A 34 3.40 22.75 -3.30
N LEU A 35 3.54 22.14 -2.13
CA LEU A 35 3.21 22.73 -0.84
C LEU A 35 4.35 23.58 -0.26
N HIS A 36 5.45 23.79 -1.00
CA HIS A 36 6.68 24.45 -0.54
C HIS A 36 7.32 23.80 0.69
N ALA A 37 7.02 22.51 0.93
CA ALA A 37 7.66 21.72 1.97
C ALA A 37 8.92 21.06 1.39
N ASP A 38 10.00 20.98 2.17
CA ASP A 38 11.28 20.43 1.72
C ASP A 38 11.16 18.91 1.49
N PRO A 39 11.13 18.45 0.22
CA PRO A 39 10.95 17.03 -0.07
C PRO A 39 12.17 16.22 0.39
N ALA A 40 13.36 16.80 0.53
CA ALA A 40 14.53 16.03 0.97
C ALA A 40 14.40 15.53 2.42
N LEU A 41 13.75 16.31 3.30
CA LEU A 41 13.55 15.96 4.70
C LEU A 41 12.22 15.24 4.95
N ALA A 42 11.16 15.64 4.22
CA ALA A 42 9.82 15.13 4.45
C ALA A 42 9.49 13.90 3.58
N SER A 43 10.03 13.77 2.36
CA SER A 43 9.56 12.74 1.42
C SER A 43 9.69 11.32 1.95
N SER A 44 10.76 10.96 2.64
CA SER A 44 10.97 9.58 3.10
C SER A 44 9.92 9.14 4.11
N ILE A 45 9.63 9.98 5.11
CA ILE A 45 8.64 9.71 6.17
C ILE A 45 7.22 9.74 5.59
N PHE A 46 6.91 10.72 4.74
CA PHE A 46 5.59 10.81 4.12
C PHE A 46 5.34 9.67 3.13
N VAL A 47 6.36 9.24 2.37
CA VAL A 47 6.24 8.10 1.45
C VAL A 47 6.00 6.83 2.24
N THR A 48 6.86 6.51 3.22
CA THR A 48 6.71 5.28 4.03
C THR A 48 5.38 5.23 4.77
N THR A 49 4.97 6.33 5.42
CA THR A 49 3.66 6.36 6.10
C THR A 49 2.49 6.21 5.13
N ALA A 50 2.53 6.85 3.95
CA ALA A 50 1.48 6.69 2.96
C ALA A 50 1.44 5.25 2.40
N THR A 51 2.60 4.66 2.10
CA THR A 51 2.66 3.28 1.59
C THR A 51 2.24 2.27 2.66
N ASP A 52 2.63 2.47 3.93
CA ASP A 52 2.26 1.59 5.05
C ASP A 52 0.74 1.57 5.25
N VAL A 53 0.10 2.75 5.26
CA VAL A 53 -1.36 2.83 5.44
C VAL A 53 -2.10 2.19 4.26
N LEU A 54 -1.63 2.41 3.03
CA LEU A 54 -2.29 1.87 1.83
C LEU A 54 -2.09 0.37 1.69
N GLU A 55 -0.90 -0.15 1.97
CA GLU A 55 -0.63 -1.58 2.01
C GLU A 55 -1.55 -2.26 3.02
N PHE A 56 -1.62 -1.71 4.24
CA PHE A 56 -2.47 -2.26 5.29
C PHE A 56 -3.94 -2.23 4.88
N PHE A 57 -4.39 -1.16 4.23
CA PHE A 57 -5.75 -1.03 3.72
C PHE A 57 -6.05 -2.03 2.60
N ILE A 58 -5.13 -2.23 1.65
CA ILE A 58 -5.28 -3.21 0.56
C ILE A 58 -5.35 -4.63 1.13
N PHE A 59 -4.46 -4.96 2.06
CA PHE A 59 -4.44 -6.27 2.70
C PHE A 59 -5.73 -6.54 3.47
N LEU A 60 -6.17 -5.61 4.33
CA LEU A 60 -7.40 -5.76 5.09
C LEU A 60 -8.65 -5.76 4.22
N GLY A 61 -8.68 -4.93 3.17
CA GLY A 61 -9.78 -4.90 2.21
C GLY A 61 -9.92 -6.23 1.47
N LEU A 62 -8.81 -6.79 0.98
CA LEU A 62 -8.80 -8.11 0.34
C LEU A 62 -9.14 -9.22 1.34
N ALA A 63 -8.59 -9.20 2.55
CA ALA A 63 -8.92 -10.16 3.59
C ALA A 63 -10.41 -10.13 3.95
N SER A 64 -11.00 -8.93 4.05
CA SER A 64 -12.44 -8.75 4.35
C SER A 64 -13.33 -9.21 3.19
N LEU A 65 -12.92 -8.96 1.94
CA LEU A 65 -13.66 -9.40 0.75
C LEU A 65 -13.67 -10.93 0.63
N PHE A 66 -12.56 -11.59 0.99
CA PHE A 66 -12.40 -13.03 0.94
C PHE A 66 -12.80 -13.74 2.22
N LEU A 67 -13.15 -13.02 3.29
CA LEU A 67 -13.65 -13.56 4.56
C LEU A 67 -14.77 -14.62 4.37
N PRO A 68 -15.79 -14.40 3.50
CA PRO A 68 -16.87 -15.37 3.31
C PRO A 68 -16.42 -16.66 2.60
N TYR A 69 -15.30 -16.62 1.89
CA TYR A 69 -14.70 -17.78 1.22
C TYR A 69 -13.66 -18.48 2.12
N LEU A 70 -13.35 -17.88 3.27
CA LEU A 70 -12.40 -18.38 4.25
C LEU A 70 -13.07 -19.17 5.39
N GLU A 71 -14.41 -19.02 5.54
CA GLU A 71 -15.27 -19.78 6.46
C GLU A 71 -15.64 -21.18 5.93
#